data_AF-A0A812XDW8-F1
#
_entry.id   AF-A0A812XDW8-F1
#
_cell.length_a   1.000
_cell.length_b   1.000
_cell.length_c   1.000
_cell.angle_alpha   90.00
_cell.angle_beta   90.00
_cell.angle_gamma   90.00
#
_symmetry.space_group_name_H-M   'P 1'
#
loop_
_entity.id
_entity.type
_entity.pdbx_description
1 polymer ?
#
loop_
_entity_poly.entity_id
_entity_poly.type
_entity_poly.pdbx_seq_one_letter_code
_entity_poly.pdbx_strand_id
1 'polypeptide(L)'
;MAVPEGYVPVVAFRFCPPSGIYFQLGMYLLDMVNDVVQIGTFLLHGDWWFAGFMSFFVLGTLYVTIGDVSDNSELKRFDPLGEARLCLARGVPTRVWEDLLSYERNLEAPSTGLIGPYGAALLQLTPLQAASCLYGLVSSAKAMAEGRLNTEVSNGSGGAETPALKAVRPAKAAALFAWYLGAFAAELAAFAVASATLHPILIVPGYMLGAAANGAAAWWGGSKEFLELAVISFGAVTLAMAGHQTKSFLKNRPWVKAGGGPGFIPAASILLRFITWTALCFLDLPDGLVPFGSLGRPMGFPVLREKFLEPAAACWEAVACFTSHFSITVETEANATSMSLTEEVGFGACSWPATGELSSASTIFNACLLFFAVVLVPIHMCIVVGMLLFNPIYACAADNLPLKEEVEAKQREIDRFATQNEQASGQHELLSPLPD
;
A
#
# COMPACT_ATOMS: atom_id res chain seq x y z
N MET A 1 4.02 -36.05 -7.27
CA MET A 1 5.43 -36.07 -6.85
C MET A 1 5.47 -36.24 -5.34
N ALA A 2 6.11 -37.29 -4.84
CA ALA A 2 6.33 -37.47 -3.41
C ALA A 2 7.57 -36.67 -3.00
N VAL A 3 7.44 -35.82 -2.00
CA VAL A 3 8.57 -35.09 -1.40
C VAL A 3 9.46 -36.10 -0.66
N PRO A 4 10.79 -36.13 -0.87
CA PRO A 4 11.66 -37.12 -0.23
C PRO A 4 11.60 -37.06 1.30
N GLU A 5 11.63 -38.22 1.97
CA GLU A 5 11.68 -38.28 3.43
C GLU A 5 12.99 -37.65 3.96
N GLY A 6 12.87 -36.69 4.88
CA GLY A 6 13.98 -35.88 5.40
C GLY A 6 13.97 -34.41 4.95
N TYR A 7 13.01 -34.02 4.08
CA TYR A 7 12.81 -32.63 3.67
C TYR A 7 12.28 -31.79 4.84
N VAL A 8 13.14 -31.04 5.51
CA VAL A 8 12.70 -29.91 6.33
C VAL A 8 12.70 -28.69 5.41
N PRO A 9 11.53 -28.23 4.92
CA PRO A 9 11.48 -27.03 4.11
C PRO A 9 12.03 -25.87 4.95
N VAL A 10 13.20 -25.38 4.52
CA VAL A 10 13.73 -24.06 4.84
C VAL A 10 12.60 -23.03 4.84
N VAL A 11 12.49 -22.22 5.89
CA VAL A 11 11.36 -21.29 6.14
C VAL A 11 10.98 -20.39 4.95
N ALA A 12 11.88 -20.17 3.98
CA ALA A 12 11.60 -19.53 2.69
C ALA A 12 10.45 -20.21 1.89
N PHE A 13 10.26 -21.52 2.07
CA PHE A 13 9.25 -22.34 1.38
C PHE A 13 7.82 -22.14 1.87
N ARG A 14 7.56 -21.41 2.95
CA ARG A 14 6.19 -21.04 3.33
C ARG A 14 5.56 -20.01 2.38
N PHE A 15 6.34 -19.36 1.51
CA PHE A 15 5.82 -18.53 0.42
C PHE A 15 5.43 -19.34 -0.83
N CYS A 16 5.78 -20.63 -0.90
CA CYS A 16 5.43 -21.52 -2.01
C CYS A 16 4.92 -22.90 -1.56
N PRO A 17 3.82 -23.02 -0.78
CA PRO A 17 2.85 -24.04 -1.17
C PRO A 17 2.30 -23.68 -2.56
N PRO A 18 1.89 -24.65 -3.41
CA PRO A 18 1.31 -24.35 -4.72
C PRO A 18 0.19 -23.31 -4.68
N SER A 19 -0.50 -23.16 -3.55
CA SER A 19 -1.51 -22.14 -3.31
C SER A 19 -0.98 -20.70 -3.22
N GLY A 20 0.29 -20.47 -2.84
CA GLY A 20 0.83 -19.12 -2.60
C GLY A 20 1.00 -18.29 -3.87
N ILE A 21 1.67 -18.84 -4.89
CA ILE A 21 1.90 -18.16 -6.17
C ILE A 21 0.58 -17.95 -6.92
N TYR A 22 -0.29 -18.96 -6.98
CA TYR A 22 -1.59 -18.80 -7.64
C TYR A 22 -2.51 -17.84 -6.89
N PHE A 23 -2.45 -17.79 -5.56
CA PHE A 23 -3.16 -16.78 -4.80
C PHE A 23 -2.63 -15.38 -5.12
N GLN A 24 -1.31 -15.20 -5.22
CA GLN A 24 -0.72 -13.93 -5.61
C GLN A 24 -1.12 -13.52 -7.04
N LEU A 25 -1.12 -14.46 -7.99
CA LEU A 25 -1.65 -14.22 -9.34
C LEU A 25 -3.12 -13.81 -9.30
N GLY A 26 -3.94 -14.50 -8.50
CA GLY A 26 -5.35 -14.18 -8.32
C GLY A 26 -5.56 -12.78 -7.73
N MET A 27 -4.73 -12.38 -6.75
CA MET A 27 -4.74 -11.04 -6.18
C MET A 27 -4.33 -9.98 -7.20
N TYR A 28 -3.28 -10.22 -7.99
CA TYR A 28 -2.86 -9.33 -9.08
C TYR A 28 -3.99 -9.13 -10.10
N LEU A 29 -4.65 -10.20 -10.52
CA LEU A 29 -5.79 -10.11 -11.45
C LEU A 29 -6.99 -9.39 -10.82
N LEU A 30 -7.25 -9.63 -9.54
CA LEU A 30 -8.33 -8.96 -8.82
C LEU A 30 -8.07 -7.45 -8.72
N ASP A 31 -6.82 -7.03 -8.53
CA ASP A 31 -6.42 -5.62 -8.47
C ASP A 31 -6.64 -4.93 -9.82
N MET A 32 -6.20 -5.56 -10.92
CA MET A 32 -6.46 -5.07 -12.28
C MET A 32 -7.96 -4.94 -12.59
N VAL A 33 -8.78 -5.91 -12.15
CA VAL A 33 -10.24 -5.84 -12.30
C VAL A 33 -10.80 -4.69 -11.45
N ASN A 34 -10.32 -4.54 -10.23
CA ASN A 34 -10.73 -3.48 -9.33
C ASN A 34 -10.41 -2.09 -9.92
N ASP A 35 -9.25 -1.91 -10.55
CA ASP A 35 -8.91 -0.67 -11.24
C ASP A 35 -9.86 -0.35 -12.38
N VAL A 36 -10.23 -1.35 -13.18
CA VAL A 36 -11.23 -1.18 -14.24
C VAL A 36 -12.59 -0.79 -13.65
N VAL A 37 -12.99 -1.37 -12.52
CA VAL A 37 -14.23 -0.99 -11.81
C VAL A 37 -14.15 0.45 -11.30
N GLN A 38 -13.01 0.89 -10.77
CA GLN A 38 -12.82 2.27 -10.31
C GLN A 38 -12.83 3.26 -11.48
N ILE A 39 -12.15 2.97 -12.59
CA ILE A 39 -12.21 3.78 -13.83
C ILE A 39 -13.66 3.85 -14.33
N GLY A 40 -14.35 2.72 -14.40
CA GLY A 40 -15.76 2.65 -14.78
C GLY A 40 -16.65 3.46 -13.84
N THR A 41 -16.36 3.46 -12.55
CA THR A 41 -17.06 4.27 -11.54
C THR A 41 -16.93 5.76 -11.86
N PHE A 42 -15.72 6.25 -12.11
CA PHE A 42 -15.51 7.66 -12.49
C PHE A 42 -16.24 8.02 -13.80
N LEU A 43 -16.21 7.14 -14.80
CA LEU A 43 -16.93 7.35 -16.06
C LEU A 43 -18.45 7.43 -15.86
N LEU A 44 -19.03 6.55 -15.03
CA LEU A 44 -20.46 6.54 -14.73
C LEU A 44 -20.92 7.80 -14.00
N HIS A 45 -20.04 8.40 -13.19
CA HIS A 45 -20.29 9.66 -12.51
C HIS A 45 -19.95 10.90 -13.35
N GLY A 46 -19.46 10.72 -14.59
CA GLY A 46 -19.11 11.82 -15.50
C GLY A 46 -17.77 12.49 -15.20
N ASP A 47 -16.93 11.89 -14.36
CA ASP A 47 -15.63 12.41 -13.95
C ASP A 47 -14.49 11.94 -14.89
N TRP A 48 -14.49 12.49 -16.09
CA TRP A 48 -13.53 12.13 -17.16
C TRP A 48 -12.07 12.38 -16.78
N TRP A 49 -11.79 13.37 -15.92
CA TRP A 49 -10.43 13.66 -15.47
C TRP A 49 -9.86 12.54 -14.60
N PHE A 50 -10.62 12.11 -13.58
CA PHE A 50 -10.19 11.01 -12.71
C PHE A 50 -10.06 9.70 -13.49
N ALA A 51 -11.05 9.39 -14.33
CA ALA A 51 -10.99 8.23 -15.21
C ALA A 51 -9.77 8.27 -16.14
N GLY A 52 -9.48 9.42 -16.74
CA GLY A 52 -8.35 9.62 -17.65
C GLY A 52 -6.99 9.46 -16.97
N PHE A 53 -6.79 10.10 -15.82
CA PHE A 53 -5.55 9.97 -15.05
C PHE A 53 -5.34 8.53 -14.56
N MET A 54 -6.37 7.89 -14.02
CA MET A 54 -6.27 6.51 -13.55
C MET A 54 -5.98 5.55 -14.71
N SER A 55 -6.66 5.71 -15.84
CA SER A 55 -6.39 4.92 -17.05
C SER A 55 -4.97 5.11 -17.57
N PHE A 56 -4.44 6.33 -17.54
CA PHE A 56 -3.06 6.60 -17.97
C PHE A 56 -2.04 5.82 -17.14
N PHE A 57 -2.18 5.81 -15.81
CA PHE A 57 -1.25 5.08 -14.93
C PHE A 57 -1.41 3.56 -15.04
N VAL A 58 -2.64 3.05 -15.07
CA VAL A 58 -2.90 1.61 -15.18
C VAL A 58 -2.42 1.07 -16.53
N LEU A 59 -2.82 1.70 -17.64
CA LEU A 59 -2.42 1.27 -18.98
C LEU A 59 -0.93 1.50 -19.24
N GLY A 60 -0.37 2.60 -18.74
CA GLY A 60 1.06 2.90 -18.85
C GLY A 60 1.91 1.86 -18.11
N THR A 61 1.51 1.52 -16.87
CA THR A 61 2.21 0.48 -16.09
C THR A 61 2.06 -0.87 -16.77
N LEU A 62 0.85 -1.24 -17.21
CA LEU A 62 0.62 -2.49 -17.93
C LEU A 62 1.47 -2.58 -19.21
N TYR A 63 1.59 -1.49 -19.97
CA TYR A 63 2.42 -1.44 -21.18
C TYR A 63 3.89 -1.69 -20.87
N VAL A 64 4.45 -1.01 -19.87
CA VAL A 64 5.84 -1.19 -19.43
C VAL A 64 6.07 -2.61 -18.93
N THR A 65 5.17 -3.11 -18.08
CA THR A 65 5.21 -4.48 -17.53
C THR A 65 5.19 -5.52 -18.65
N ILE A 66 4.29 -5.40 -19.63
CA ILE A 66 4.20 -6.34 -20.75
C ILE A 66 5.51 -6.35 -21.54
N GLY A 67 6.05 -5.17 -21.88
CA GLY A 67 7.29 -5.06 -22.64
C GLY A 67 8.47 -5.70 -21.90
N ASP A 68 8.70 -5.27 -20.66
CA ASP A 68 9.85 -5.72 -19.89
C ASP A 68 9.78 -7.20 -19.50
N VAL A 69 8.59 -7.70 -19.12
CA VAL A 69 8.38 -9.13 -18.86
C VAL A 69 8.55 -9.94 -20.14
N SER A 70 8.05 -9.48 -21.28
CA SER A 70 8.22 -10.19 -22.55
C SER A 70 9.68 -10.28 -22.98
N ASP A 71 10.47 -9.22 -22.76
CA ASP A 71 11.87 -9.17 -23.14
C ASP A 71 12.76 -10.02 -22.21
N ASN A 72 12.49 -9.97 -20.90
CA ASN A 72 13.29 -10.62 -19.87
C ASN A 72 12.84 -12.06 -19.54
N SER A 73 11.60 -12.44 -19.88
CA SER A 73 11.10 -13.80 -19.69
C SER A 73 11.82 -14.81 -20.59
N GLU A 74 12.07 -15.99 -20.04
CA GLU A 74 12.50 -17.15 -20.82
C GLU A 74 11.42 -17.61 -21.82
N LEU A 75 10.15 -17.31 -21.54
CA LEU A 75 9.01 -17.62 -22.41
C LEU A 75 8.92 -16.69 -23.63
N LYS A 76 9.68 -15.58 -23.65
CA LYS A 76 9.70 -14.55 -24.70
C LYS A 76 8.32 -13.99 -25.05
N ARG A 77 7.42 -13.99 -24.07
CA ARG A 77 6.06 -13.44 -24.16
C ARG A 77 5.56 -13.08 -22.77
N PHE A 78 4.57 -12.19 -22.71
CA PHE A 78 3.85 -11.92 -21.47
C PHE A 78 2.90 -13.07 -21.12
N ASP A 79 3.33 -13.98 -20.23
CA ASP A 79 2.55 -15.12 -19.75
C ASP A 79 2.68 -15.27 -18.22
N PRO A 80 1.93 -14.47 -17.43
CA PRO A 80 1.99 -14.54 -15.97
C PRO A 80 1.65 -15.92 -15.41
N LEU A 81 0.79 -16.68 -16.09
CA LEU A 81 0.46 -18.05 -15.68
C LEU A 81 1.62 -19.00 -15.95
N GLY A 82 2.29 -18.85 -17.10
CA GLY A 82 3.54 -19.54 -17.43
C GLY A 82 4.64 -19.24 -16.42
N GLU A 83 4.84 -17.97 -16.09
CA GLU A 83 5.80 -17.56 -15.05
C GLU A 83 5.45 -18.13 -13.67
N ALA A 84 4.18 -18.12 -13.27
CA ALA A 84 3.74 -18.76 -12.05
C ALA A 84 4.10 -20.26 -12.00
N ARG A 85 3.96 -20.97 -13.12
CA ARG A 85 4.38 -22.39 -13.24
C ARG A 85 5.89 -22.55 -13.16
N LEU A 86 6.66 -21.64 -13.76
CA LEU A 86 8.13 -21.63 -13.66
C LEU A 86 8.59 -21.39 -12.21
N CYS A 87 7.97 -20.45 -11.50
CA CYS A 87 8.22 -20.22 -10.08
C CYS A 87 7.95 -21.49 -9.24
N LEU A 88 6.86 -22.19 -9.53
CA LEU A 88 6.53 -23.46 -8.86
C LEU A 88 7.53 -24.57 -9.18
N ALA A 89 7.99 -24.66 -10.43
CA ALA A 89 9.00 -25.64 -10.84
C ALA A 89 10.37 -25.37 -10.19
N ARG A 90 10.79 -24.11 -10.11
CA ARG A 90 12.00 -23.70 -9.35
C ARG A 90 11.84 -23.88 -7.85
N GLY A 91 10.60 -23.82 -7.34
CA GLY A 91 10.30 -23.77 -5.92
C GLY A 91 10.61 -22.41 -5.27
N VAL A 92 10.91 -21.38 -6.08
CA VAL A 92 11.18 -19.99 -5.68
C VAL A 92 10.68 -19.03 -6.77
N PRO A 93 10.34 -17.77 -6.46
CA PRO A 93 9.98 -16.77 -7.47
C PRO A 93 11.07 -16.58 -8.54
N THR A 94 10.66 -16.42 -9.81
CA THR A 94 11.57 -15.99 -10.87
C THR A 94 11.87 -14.51 -10.75
N ARG A 95 12.99 -14.07 -11.33
CA ARG A 95 13.31 -12.64 -11.39
C ARG A 95 12.22 -11.86 -12.13
N VAL A 96 11.73 -12.44 -13.23
CA VAL A 96 10.64 -11.90 -14.04
C VAL A 96 9.34 -11.74 -13.24
N TRP A 97 9.05 -12.69 -12.34
CA TRP A 97 7.93 -12.59 -11.41
C TRP A 97 8.09 -11.43 -10.43
N GLU A 98 9.29 -11.23 -9.87
CA GLU A 98 9.55 -10.09 -8.99
C GLU A 98 9.54 -8.76 -9.75
N ASP A 99 10.01 -8.73 -10.99
CA ASP A 99 9.96 -7.55 -11.87
C ASP A 99 8.50 -7.18 -12.21
N LEU A 100 7.67 -8.16 -12.58
CA LEU A 100 6.21 -8.01 -12.78
C LEU A 100 5.56 -7.31 -11.58
N LEU A 101 5.81 -7.83 -10.38
CA LEU A 101 5.26 -7.27 -9.14
C LEU A 101 5.90 -5.94 -8.77
N SER A 102 7.15 -5.69 -9.13
CA SER A 102 7.84 -4.43 -8.86
C SER A 102 7.16 -3.25 -9.55
N TYR A 103 6.67 -3.44 -10.78
CA TYR A 103 5.93 -2.41 -11.51
C TYR A 103 4.60 -2.05 -10.82
N GLU A 104 3.83 -3.06 -10.40
CA GLU A 104 2.62 -2.87 -9.57
C GLU A 104 2.95 -2.07 -8.30
N ARG A 105 3.91 -2.57 -7.51
CA ARG A 105 4.25 -2.05 -6.17
C ARG A 105 4.80 -0.62 -6.18
N ASN A 106 5.49 -0.22 -7.25
CA ASN A 106 6.23 1.05 -7.30
C ASN A 106 5.62 2.11 -8.22
N LEU A 107 4.80 1.74 -9.21
CA LEU A 107 4.24 2.69 -10.19
C LEU A 107 2.71 2.76 -10.14
N GLU A 108 2.04 1.62 -10.20
CA GLU A 108 0.58 1.56 -10.29
C GLU A 108 -0.08 1.78 -8.93
N ALA A 109 0.24 0.95 -7.92
CA ALA A 109 -0.32 1.06 -6.57
C ALA A 109 -0.23 2.46 -5.92
N PRO A 110 0.87 3.23 -6.05
CA PRO A 110 0.93 4.59 -5.51
C PRO A 110 0.00 5.55 -6.25
N SER A 111 -0.16 5.36 -7.55
CA SER A 111 -0.97 6.21 -8.41
C SER A 111 -2.46 5.93 -8.21
N THR A 112 -2.84 4.65 -8.29
CA THR A 112 -4.22 4.18 -8.10
C THR A 112 -4.67 4.42 -6.66
N GLY A 113 -3.80 4.14 -5.68
CA GLY A 113 -4.03 4.39 -4.26
C GLY A 113 -4.20 5.86 -3.87
N LEU A 114 -3.61 6.80 -4.62
CA LEU A 114 -3.81 8.25 -4.38
C LEU A 114 -5.07 8.78 -5.07
N ILE A 115 -5.25 8.43 -6.35
CA ILE A 115 -6.29 9.00 -7.21
C ILE A 115 -7.65 8.40 -6.85
N GLY A 116 -7.70 7.08 -6.68
CA GLY A 116 -8.93 6.32 -6.43
C GLY A 116 -9.67 6.81 -5.19
N PRO A 117 -9.07 6.74 -3.99
CA PRO A 117 -9.72 7.15 -2.75
C PRO A 117 -10.08 8.64 -2.70
N TYR A 118 -9.21 9.51 -3.23
CA TYR A 118 -9.48 10.94 -3.32
C TYR A 118 -10.68 11.23 -4.23
N GLY A 119 -10.70 10.68 -5.45
CA GLY A 119 -11.81 10.87 -6.37
C GLY A 119 -13.11 10.27 -5.82
N ALA A 120 -13.04 9.07 -5.25
CA ALA A 120 -14.19 8.40 -4.66
C ALA A 120 -14.83 9.19 -3.50
N ALA A 121 -14.03 9.91 -2.71
CA ALA A 121 -14.53 10.76 -1.62
C ALA A 121 -15.36 11.97 -2.11
N LEU A 122 -15.25 12.32 -3.39
CA LEU A 122 -16.03 13.39 -4.02
C LEU A 122 -17.36 12.91 -4.62
N LEU A 123 -17.55 11.59 -4.71
CA LEU A 123 -18.67 10.96 -5.41
C LEU A 123 -19.76 10.46 -4.47
N GLN A 124 -20.96 10.23 -5.03
CA GLN A 124 -22.01 9.45 -4.39
C GLN A 124 -21.87 7.98 -4.80
N LEU A 125 -21.18 7.19 -3.99
CA LEU A 125 -20.86 5.80 -4.28
C LEU A 125 -22.05 4.87 -4.06
N THR A 126 -22.17 3.84 -4.89
CA THR A 126 -22.97 2.65 -4.53
C THR A 126 -22.18 1.74 -3.58
N PRO A 127 -22.81 0.76 -2.90
CA PRO A 127 -22.09 -0.16 -2.01
C PRO A 127 -20.94 -0.90 -2.70
N LEU A 128 -21.13 -1.33 -3.94
CA LEU A 128 -20.09 -2.01 -4.72
C LEU A 128 -18.92 -1.07 -5.04
N GLN A 129 -19.22 0.18 -5.39
CA GLN A 129 -18.19 1.20 -5.67
C GLN A 129 -17.40 1.53 -4.40
N ALA A 130 -18.06 1.73 -3.26
CA ALA A 130 -17.41 1.96 -1.98
C ALA A 130 -16.51 0.78 -1.57
N ALA A 131 -16.98 -0.46 -1.74
CA ALA A 131 -16.19 -1.66 -1.46
C ALA A 131 -14.97 -1.76 -2.38
N SER A 132 -15.13 -1.48 -3.68
CA SER A 132 -14.05 -1.45 -4.67
C SER A 132 -13.00 -0.39 -4.33
N CYS A 133 -13.41 0.83 -3.96
CA CYS A 133 -12.49 1.89 -3.56
C CYS A 133 -11.75 1.59 -2.24
N LEU A 134 -12.42 0.96 -1.25
CA LEU A 134 -11.76 0.51 -0.02
C LEU A 134 -10.76 -0.62 -0.29
N TYR A 135 -11.14 -1.59 -1.12
CA TYR A 135 -10.24 -2.65 -1.54
C TYR A 135 -9.02 -2.04 -2.24
N GLY A 136 -9.22 -1.13 -3.20
CA GLY A 136 -8.16 -0.45 -3.93
C GLY A 136 -7.19 0.30 -3.01
N LEU A 137 -7.69 0.99 -1.98
CA LEU A 137 -6.83 1.64 -0.98
C LEU A 137 -5.96 0.63 -0.23
N VAL A 138 -6.56 -0.46 0.24
CA VAL A 138 -5.87 -1.47 1.05
C VAL A 138 -4.91 -2.31 0.19
N SER A 139 -5.30 -2.68 -1.03
CA SER A 139 -4.44 -3.40 -1.97
C SER A 139 -3.24 -2.55 -2.38
N SER A 140 -3.46 -1.28 -2.70
CA SER A 140 -2.39 -0.31 -2.99
C SER A 140 -1.42 -0.18 -1.82
N ALA A 141 -1.94 0.05 -0.59
CA ALA A 141 -1.10 0.16 0.61
C ALA A 141 -0.30 -1.13 0.87
N LYS A 142 -0.90 -2.29 0.60
CA LYS A 142 -0.24 -3.60 0.71
C LYS A 142 0.88 -3.75 -0.32
N ALA A 143 0.63 -3.45 -1.58
CA ALA A 143 1.64 -3.52 -2.64
C ALA A 143 2.82 -2.58 -2.34
N MET A 144 2.53 -1.35 -1.93
CA MET A 144 3.56 -0.39 -1.51
C MET A 144 4.37 -0.87 -0.30
N ALA A 145 3.72 -1.52 0.68
CA ALA A 145 4.41 -2.10 1.84
C ALA A 145 5.33 -3.26 1.45
N GLU A 146 4.92 -4.12 0.52
CA GLU A 146 5.77 -5.18 -0.04
C GLU A 146 6.97 -4.58 -0.80
N GLY A 147 6.72 -3.60 -1.67
CA GLY A 147 7.77 -2.91 -2.43
C GLY A 147 8.76 -2.20 -1.53
N ARG A 148 8.29 -1.56 -0.45
CA ARG A 148 9.15 -0.90 0.54
C ARG A 148 10.04 -1.89 1.28
N LEU A 149 9.46 -2.99 1.76
CA LEU A 149 10.21 -4.03 2.45
C LEU A 149 11.27 -4.63 1.51
N ASN A 150 10.93 -4.86 0.23
CA ASN A 150 11.88 -5.37 -0.75
C ASN A 150 13.02 -4.41 -1.05
N THR A 151 12.71 -3.12 -1.21
CA THR A 151 13.70 -2.06 -1.40
C THR A 151 14.64 -1.92 -0.19
N GLU A 152 14.15 -2.20 1.01
CA GLU A 152 14.97 -2.20 2.22
C GLU A 152 15.95 -3.37 2.25
N VAL A 153 15.49 -4.58 1.93
CA VAL A 153 16.37 -5.76 1.92
C VAL A 153 17.37 -5.69 0.77
N SER A 154 16.91 -5.44 -0.46
CA SER A 154 17.77 -5.42 -1.65
C SER A 154 18.87 -4.36 -1.60
N ASN A 155 18.56 -3.13 -1.18
CA ASN A 155 19.56 -2.06 -1.11
C ASN A 155 20.51 -2.20 0.09
N GLY A 156 20.09 -2.90 1.14
CA GLY A 156 20.87 -3.07 2.37
C GLY A 156 21.70 -4.35 2.44
N SER A 157 21.32 -5.37 1.67
CA SER A 157 22.02 -6.65 1.52
C SER A 157 22.65 -6.77 0.12
N GLY A 158 23.39 -7.83 -0.18
CA GLY A 158 24.03 -8.04 -1.48
C GLY A 158 23.11 -8.33 -2.64
N GLY A 159 22.00 -7.59 -2.76
CA GLY A 159 20.91 -7.92 -3.66
C GLY A 159 20.07 -9.08 -3.14
N ALA A 160 20.06 -9.36 -1.82
CA ALA A 160 19.11 -10.33 -1.28
C ALA A 160 17.70 -9.76 -1.30
N GLU A 161 16.73 -10.66 -1.36
CA GLU A 161 15.33 -10.30 -1.53
C GLU A 161 14.55 -10.53 -0.24
N THR A 162 13.34 -9.97 -0.19
CA THR A 162 12.43 -10.11 0.95
C THR A 162 12.22 -11.56 1.43
N PRO A 163 12.13 -12.59 0.56
CA PRO A 163 11.99 -13.98 1.00
C PRO A 163 13.12 -14.44 1.93
N ALA A 164 14.36 -14.00 1.70
CA ALA A 164 15.49 -14.33 2.58
C ALA A 164 15.28 -13.74 3.98
N LEU A 165 14.88 -12.48 4.10
CA LEU A 165 14.57 -11.85 5.38
C LEU A 165 13.42 -12.58 6.10
N LYS A 166 12.35 -12.91 5.38
CA LYS A 166 11.19 -13.62 5.95
C LYS A 166 11.55 -15.03 6.41
N ALA A 167 12.52 -15.68 5.77
CA ALA A 167 13.03 -16.98 6.21
C ALA A 167 13.85 -16.89 7.50
N VAL A 168 14.68 -15.84 7.63
CA VAL A 168 15.60 -15.67 8.77
C VAL A 168 14.90 -15.06 9.99
N ARG A 169 14.02 -14.09 9.78
CA ARG A 169 13.30 -13.33 10.84
C ARG A 169 11.82 -13.12 10.47
N PRO A 170 11.00 -14.20 10.40
CA PRO A 170 9.61 -14.11 9.95
C PRO A 170 8.76 -13.14 10.77
N ALA A 171 8.87 -13.17 12.11
CA ALA A 171 8.10 -12.29 12.99
C ALA A 171 8.47 -10.81 12.82
N LYS A 172 9.76 -10.51 12.66
CA LYS A 172 10.22 -9.12 12.45
C LYS A 172 9.78 -8.60 11.07
N ALA A 173 9.91 -9.43 10.04
CA ALA A 173 9.45 -9.09 8.70
C ALA A 173 7.94 -8.87 8.65
N ALA A 174 7.15 -9.69 9.34
CA ALA A 174 5.70 -9.53 9.44
C ALA A 174 5.31 -8.24 10.20
N ALA A 175 5.99 -7.94 11.32
CA ALA A 175 5.74 -6.72 12.08
C ALA A 175 6.05 -5.45 11.27
N LEU A 176 7.18 -5.42 10.54
CA LEU A 176 7.48 -4.30 9.66
C LEU A 176 6.51 -4.20 8.48
N PHE A 177 6.14 -5.34 7.88
CA PHE A 177 5.14 -5.34 6.83
C PHE A 177 3.81 -4.75 7.31
N ALA A 178 3.32 -5.18 8.48
CA ALA A 178 2.10 -4.65 9.07
C ALA A 178 2.21 -3.15 9.37
N TRP A 179 3.36 -2.68 9.87
CA TRP A 179 3.60 -1.26 10.06
C TRP A 179 3.65 -0.49 8.75
N TYR A 180 4.37 -0.95 7.73
CA TYR A 180 4.40 -0.31 6.41
C TYR A 180 3.03 -0.28 5.75
N LEU A 181 2.26 -1.37 5.84
CA LEU A 181 0.87 -1.41 5.38
C LEU A 181 0.03 -0.33 6.09
N GLY A 182 0.11 -0.26 7.42
CA GLY A 182 -0.59 0.77 8.19
C GLY A 182 -0.14 2.18 7.83
N ALA A 183 1.16 2.39 7.62
CA ALA A 183 1.74 3.67 7.21
C ALA A 183 1.24 4.12 5.83
N PHE A 184 1.27 3.25 4.84
CA PHE A 184 0.78 3.58 3.49
C PHE A 184 -0.73 3.75 3.48
N ALA A 185 -1.49 2.92 4.20
CA ALA A 185 -2.93 3.13 4.35
C ALA A 185 -3.24 4.49 5.00
N ALA A 186 -2.46 4.88 6.01
CA ALA A 186 -2.57 6.20 6.64
C ALA A 186 -2.26 7.34 5.65
N GLU A 187 -1.18 7.23 4.88
CA GLU A 187 -0.76 8.21 3.88
C GLU A 187 -1.82 8.39 2.79
N LEU A 188 -2.30 7.29 2.20
CA LEU A 188 -3.32 7.31 1.16
C LEU A 188 -4.65 7.90 1.69
N ALA A 189 -5.09 7.46 2.87
CA ALA A 189 -6.31 7.97 3.48
C ALA A 189 -6.20 9.45 3.87
N ALA A 190 -5.11 9.86 4.50
CA ALA A 190 -4.89 11.26 4.88
C ALA A 190 -4.76 12.17 3.65
N PHE A 191 -4.13 11.70 2.58
CA PHE A 191 -4.11 12.41 1.31
C PHE A 191 -5.51 12.62 0.76
N ALA A 192 -6.34 11.56 0.73
CA ALA A 192 -7.72 11.65 0.25
C ALA A 192 -8.54 12.64 1.07
N VAL A 193 -8.47 12.54 2.41
CA VAL A 193 -9.16 13.47 3.34
C VAL A 193 -8.69 14.90 3.13
N ALA A 194 -7.38 15.14 3.09
CA ALA A 194 -6.83 16.50 2.96
C ALA A 194 -7.13 17.10 1.58
N SER A 195 -7.05 16.31 0.52
CA SER A 195 -7.32 16.76 -0.86
C SER A 195 -8.79 17.04 -1.12
N ALA A 196 -9.69 16.24 -0.53
CA ALA A 196 -11.13 16.47 -0.58
C ALA A 196 -11.52 17.72 0.22
N THR A 197 -10.89 17.93 1.40
CA THR A 197 -11.17 19.06 2.29
C THR A 197 -10.64 20.39 1.75
N LEU A 198 -9.45 20.39 1.16
CA LEU A 198 -8.77 21.59 0.69
C LEU A 198 -8.77 21.62 -0.83
N HIS A 199 -7.64 21.34 -1.46
CA HIS A 199 -7.51 21.06 -2.90
C HIS A 199 -6.17 20.35 -3.12
N PRO A 200 -6.06 19.38 -4.05
CA PRO A 200 -4.79 18.69 -4.32
C PRO A 200 -3.61 19.63 -4.58
N ILE A 201 -3.85 20.80 -5.19
CA ILE A 201 -2.80 21.80 -5.45
C ILE A 201 -2.10 22.32 -4.18
N LEU A 202 -2.78 22.27 -3.02
CA LEU A 202 -2.23 22.65 -1.72
C LEU A 202 -1.57 21.47 -1.00
N ILE A 203 -1.96 20.25 -1.36
CA ILE A 203 -1.50 19.00 -0.72
C ILE A 203 -0.25 18.46 -1.42
N VAL A 204 -0.23 18.44 -2.76
CA VAL A 204 0.86 17.93 -3.60
C VAL A 204 2.22 18.58 -3.31
N PRO A 205 2.34 19.89 -3.05
CA PRO A 205 3.61 20.49 -2.64
C PRO A 205 4.22 19.83 -1.40
N GLY A 206 3.40 19.27 -0.50
CA GLY A 206 3.88 18.48 0.65
C GLY A 206 4.66 17.22 0.25
N TYR A 207 4.32 16.59 -0.87
CA TYR A 207 5.12 15.48 -1.42
C TYR A 207 6.42 15.96 -2.06
N MET A 208 6.43 17.16 -2.66
CA MET A 208 7.66 17.76 -3.17
C MET A 208 8.64 18.06 -2.03
N LEU A 209 8.14 18.48 -0.86
CA LEU A 209 8.97 18.62 0.34
C LEU A 209 9.56 17.28 0.78
N GLY A 210 8.78 16.19 0.73
CA GLY A 210 9.29 14.83 1.00
C GLY A 210 10.39 14.40 0.03
N ALA A 211 10.21 14.66 -1.27
CA ALA A 211 11.23 14.39 -2.29
C ALA A 211 12.51 15.23 -2.07
N ALA A 212 12.36 16.51 -1.72
CA ALA A 212 13.48 17.38 -1.36
C ALA A 212 14.18 16.91 -0.08
N ALA A 213 13.43 16.45 0.92
CA ALA A 213 13.97 15.88 2.16
C ALA A 213 14.78 14.61 1.89
N ASN A 214 14.32 13.74 0.98
CA ASN A 214 15.09 12.59 0.53
C ASN A 214 16.40 13.03 -0.16
N GLY A 215 16.33 14.01 -1.07
CA GLY A 215 17.53 14.57 -1.72
C GLY A 215 18.50 15.15 -0.70
N ALA A 216 18.00 15.89 0.28
CA ALA A 216 18.80 16.52 1.33
C ALA A 216 19.47 15.47 2.23
N ALA A 217 18.74 14.41 2.60
CA ALA A 217 19.31 13.30 3.33
C ALA A 217 20.44 12.64 2.53
N ALA A 218 20.21 12.31 1.26
CA ALA A 218 21.25 11.71 0.43
C ALA A 218 22.48 12.61 0.26
N TRP A 219 22.27 13.93 0.11
CA TRP A 219 23.35 14.91 0.04
C TRP A 219 24.16 14.94 1.34
N TRP A 220 23.48 14.94 2.49
CA TRP A 220 24.12 14.82 3.81
C TRP A 220 24.93 13.53 3.94
N GLY A 221 24.44 12.43 3.35
CA GLY A 221 25.14 11.15 3.25
C GLY A 221 26.32 11.13 2.28
N GLY A 222 26.65 12.25 1.64
CA GLY A 222 27.80 12.40 0.73
C GLY A 222 27.49 12.24 -0.76
N SER A 223 26.22 12.06 -1.15
CA SER A 223 25.82 12.02 -2.56
C SER A 223 25.88 13.41 -3.19
N LYS A 224 26.42 13.55 -4.41
CA LYS A 224 26.40 14.80 -5.17
C LYS A 224 25.13 14.96 -6.03
N GLU A 225 24.29 13.93 -6.08
CA GLU A 225 23.15 13.80 -7.00
C GLU A 225 21.83 14.22 -6.33
N PHE A 226 21.81 15.36 -5.65
CA PHE A 226 20.61 15.87 -4.98
C PHE A 226 19.40 15.96 -5.94
N LEU A 227 19.60 16.58 -7.11
CA LEU A 227 18.52 16.88 -8.04
C LEU A 227 17.97 15.59 -8.68
N GLU A 228 18.84 14.67 -9.07
CA GLU A 228 18.44 13.38 -9.63
C GLU A 228 17.62 12.57 -8.61
N LEU A 229 18.02 12.56 -7.34
CA LEU A 229 17.30 11.85 -6.29
C LEU A 229 15.97 12.48 -5.90
N ALA A 230 15.88 13.82 -5.95
CA ALA A 230 14.63 14.53 -5.78
C ALA A 230 13.67 14.22 -6.96
N VAL A 231 14.18 14.20 -8.19
CA VAL A 231 13.40 13.85 -9.40
C VAL A 231 12.94 12.40 -9.37
N ILE A 232 13.81 11.45 -9.02
CA ILE A 232 13.44 10.03 -8.87
C ILE A 232 12.40 9.86 -7.76
N SER A 233 12.57 10.55 -6.63
CA SER A 233 11.57 10.49 -5.54
C SER A 233 10.23 11.10 -5.93
N PHE A 234 10.21 12.06 -6.85
CA PHE A 234 8.98 12.62 -7.41
C PHE A 234 8.30 11.65 -8.37
N GLY A 235 9.07 10.98 -9.24
CA GLY A 235 8.55 9.96 -10.16
C GLY A 235 8.07 8.69 -9.44
N ALA A 236 8.74 8.30 -8.35
CA ALA A 236 8.37 7.17 -7.51
C ALA A 236 7.72 7.66 -6.21
N VAL A 237 6.43 8.03 -6.28
CA VAL A 237 5.68 8.68 -5.21
C VAL A 237 5.76 7.94 -3.86
N THR A 238 5.86 6.61 -3.86
CA THR A 238 6.13 5.78 -2.67
C THR A 238 7.35 6.26 -1.87
N LEU A 239 8.40 6.70 -2.56
CA LEU A 239 9.62 7.22 -1.94
C LEU A 239 9.39 8.61 -1.31
N ALA A 240 8.57 9.45 -1.92
CA ALA A 240 8.18 10.75 -1.34
C ALA A 240 7.21 10.60 -0.15
N MET A 241 6.44 9.50 -0.10
CA MET A 241 5.52 9.20 1.00
C MET A 241 6.26 8.67 2.23
N ALA A 242 6.99 7.56 2.10
CA ALA A 242 7.61 6.88 3.23
C ALA A 242 9.07 7.30 3.49
N GLY A 243 9.68 8.06 2.59
CA GLY A 243 11.09 8.46 2.64
C GLY A 243 12.02 7.36 2.12
N HIS A 244 12.96 7.68 1.23
CA HIS A 244 13.87 6.67 0.71
C HIS A 244 14.85 6.15 1.79
N GLN A 245 15.22 7.00 2.74
CA GLN A 245 16.25 6.77 3.77
C GLN A 245 15.73 6.27 5.12
N THR A 246 14.41 6.13 5.29
CA THR A 246 13.78 5.59 6.51
C THR A 246 13.92 4.06 6.59
N LYS A 247 15.10 3.57 6.98
CA LYS A 247 15.42 2.13 7.03
C LYS A 247 15.38 1.59 8.46
N SER A 248 14.83 0.40 8.63
CA SER A 248 14.55 -0.22 9.93
C SER A 248 15.47 -1.41 10.27
N PHE A 249 16.01 -2.09 9.26
CA PHE A 249 16.82 -3.31 9.36
C PHE A 249 18.24 -3.15 8.84
N LEU A 250 18.39 -2.61 7.63
CA LEU A 250 19.66 -2.63 6.90
C LEU A 250 19.95 -1.24 6.34
N LYS A 251 21.15 -0.75 6.64
CA LYS A 251 21.70 0.44 6.01
C LYS A 251 21.94 0.19 4.52
N ASN A 252 21.65 1.18 3.68
CA ASN A 252 21.95 1.10 2.26
C ASN A 252 23.46 0.93 2.03
N ARG A 253 23.81 0.17 0.98
CA ARG A 253 25.20 -0.02 0.59
C ARG A 253 25.84 1.28 0.06
N PRO A 254 27.18 1.41 0.13
CA PRO A 254 27.88 2.65 -0.24
C PRO A 254 27.67 3.10 -1.70
N TRP A 255 27.37 2.17 -2.62
CA TRP A 255 27.08 2.48 -4.02
C TRP A 255 25.62 2.86 -4.29
N VAL A 256 24.72 2.66 -3.32
CA VAL A 256 23.34 3.12 -3.40
C VAL A 256 23.34 4.60 -3.05
N LYS A 257 23.61 5.44 -4.06
CA LYS A 257 23.72 6.90 -3.94
C LYS A 257 22.48 7.55 -3.34
N ALA A 258 21.32 6.91 -3.52
CA ALA A 258 20.02 7.40 -3.09
C ALA A 258 19.77 7.40 -1.58
N GLY A 259 20.56 6.69 -0.76
CA GLY A 259 20.18 6.55 0.65
C GLY A 259 21.26 6.34 1.69
N GLY A 260 22.44 6.94 1.51
CA GLY A 260 23.46 7.01 2.57
C GLY A 260 23.16 8.02 3.69
N GLY A 261 22.06 8.78 3.58
CA GLY A 261 21.68 9.85 4.49
C GLY A 261 20.96 9.42 5.78
N PRO A 262 20.84 10.33 6.76
CA PRO A 262 20.12 10.04 7.99
C PRO A 262 18.61 9.98 7.77
N GLY A 263 17.95 8.97 8.34
CA GLY A 263 16.50 8.76 8.21
C GLY A 263 15.64 9.81 8.94
N PHE A 264 16.21 10.58 9.87
CA PHE A 264 15.45 11.59 10.62
C PHE A 264 14.98 12.76 9.74
N ILE A 265 15.69 13.09 8.66
CA ILE A 265 15.33 14.19 7.75
C ILE A 265 14.00 13.90 7.04
N PRO A 266 13.84 12.78 6.31
CA PRO A 266 12.54 12.45 5.71
C PRO A 266 11.46 12.21 6.76
N ALA A 267 11.78 11.60 7.91
CA ALA A 267 10.82 11.40 8.99
C ALA A 267 10.24 12.73 9.53
N ALA A 268 11.09 13.73 9.77
CA ALA A 268 10.66 15.06 10.18
C ALA A 268 9.82 15.76 9.09
N SER A 269 10.17 15.57 7.82
CA SER A 269 9.38 16.11 6.70
C SER A 269 7.97 15.49 6.63
N ILE A 270 7.85 14.18 6.86
CA ILE A 270 6.55 13.49 6.90
C ILE A 270 5.71 14.00 8.07
N LEU A 271 6.32 14.14 9.25
CA LEU A 271 5.65 14.69 10.43
C LEU A 271 5.15 16.12 10.19
N LEU A 272 6.00 16.98 9.64
CA LEU A 272 5.64 18.36 9.30
C LEU A 272 4.49 18.39 8.29
N ARG A 273 4.54 17.53 7.25
CA ARG A 273 3.49 17.40 6.25
C ARG A 273 2.14 17.08 6.89
N PHE A 274 2.08 16.04 7.73
CA PHE A 274 0.83 15.67 8.40
C PHE A 274 0.30 16.77 9.33
N ILE A 275 1.17 17.38 10.13
CA ILE A 275 0.78 18.50 11.01
C ILE A 275 0.22 19.66 10.18
N THR A 276 0.89 20.03 9.08
CA THR A 276 0.44 21.09 8.18
C THR A 276 -0.90 20.74 7.55
N TRP A 277 -1.08 19.53 7.01
CA TRP A 277 -2.35 19.11 6.43
C TRP A 277 -3.48 19.13 7.44
N THR A 278 -3.26 18.56 8.63
CA THR A 278 -4.25 18.61 9.72
C THR A 278 -4.60 20.05 10.06
N ALA A 279 -3.61 20.91 10.31
CA ALA A 279 -3.84 22.30 10.66
C ALA A 279 -4.65 23.04 9.58
N LEU A 280 -4.28 22.87 8.31
CA LEU A 280 -4.99 23.49 7.19
C LEU A 280 -6.43 22.99 7.06
N CYS A 281 -6.69 21.69 7.29
CA CYS A 281 -8.05 21.14 7.26
C CYS A 281 -8.98 21.71 8.35
N PHE A 282 -8.41 22.26 9.44
CA PHE A 282 -9.17 22.93 10.51
C PHE A 282 -9.30 24.44 10.33
N LEU A 283 -8.62 25.03 9.34
CA LEU A 283 -8.85 26.43 8.98
C LEU A 283 -10.15 26.54 8.21
N ASP A 284 -10.90 27.62 8.44
CA ASP A 284 -12.08 27.92 7.63
C ASP A 284 -11.67 28.80 6.45
N LEU A 285 -11.91 28.32 5.24
CA LEU A 285 -11.57 28.99 3.98
C LEU A 285 -12.84 29.03 3.10
N PRO A 286 -13.85 29.84 3.47
CA PRO A 286 -15.16 29.81 2.82
C PRO A 286 -15.11 30.22 1.34
N ASP A 287 -14.19 31.14 0.98
CA ASP A 287 -13.95 31.59 -0.39
C ASP A 287 -12.77 30.84 -1.08
N GLY A 288 -12.16 29.87 -0.39
CA GLY A 288 -10.90 29.25 -0.78
C GLY A 288 -9.69 30.20 -0.64
N LEU A 289 -8.55 29.85 -1.25
CA LEU A 289 -7.29 30.60 -1.07
C LEU A 289 -7.06 31.73 -2.07
N VAL A 290 -7.57 31.65 -3.31
CA VAL A 290 -7.52 32.71 -4.35
C VAL A 290 -8.51 32.29 -5.48
N PRO A 291 -9.17 33.20 -6.22
CA PRO A 291 -9.98 32.84 -7.40
C PRO A 291 -9.21 32.08 -8.50
N PHE A 292 -7.87 32.08 -8.48
CA PHE A 292 -7.05 31.20 -9.31
C PHE A 292 -6.53 30.04 -8.46
N GLY A 293 -7.21 28.90 -8.54
CA GLY A 293 -6.75 27.63 -7.98
C GLY A 293 -7.74 26.94 -7.03
N SER A 294 -8.64 27.68 -6.36
CA SER A 294 -9.71 27.07 -5.55
C SER A 294 -10.97 26.74 -6.35
N LEU A 295 -11.07 27.22 -7.59
CA LEU A 295 -12.31 27.21 -8.39
C LEU A 295 -13.52 27.82 -7.64
N GLY A 296 -13.28 28.63 -6.60
CA GLY A 296 -14.35 29.23 -5.78
C GLY A 296 -15.11 28.25 -4.90
N ARG A 297 -14.59 27.03 -4.68
CA ARG A 297 -15.24 26.05 -3.79
C ARG A 297 -14.87 26.31 -2.32
N PRO A 298 -15.80 26.06 -1.37
CA PRO A 298 -15.48 26.11 0.05
C PRO A 298 -14.38 25.10 0.38
N MET A 299 -13.52 25.43 1.34
CA MET A 299 -12.42 24.59 1.79
C MET A 299 -12.29 24.60 3.30
N GLY A 300 -11.60 23.59 3.81
CA GLY A 300 -11.21 23.54 5.21
C GLY A 300 -12.33 22.99 6.09
N PHE A 301 -12.48 23.54 7.29
CA PHE A 301 -13.27 22.91 8.33
C PHE A 301 -14.74 22.61 7.96
N PRO A 302 -15.49 23.50 7.26
CA PRO A 302 -16.86 23.18 6.83
C PRO A 302 -16.92 21.93 5.94
N VAL A 303 -15.97 21.80 5.00
CA VAL A 303 -15.89 20.64 4.10
C VAL A 303 -15.46 19.39 4.87
N LEU A 304 -14.48 19.50 5.77
CA LEU A 304 -14.05 18.40 6.64
C LEU A 304 -15.23 17.87 7.45
N ARG A 305 -16.05 18.79 7.98
CA ARG A 305 -17.23 18.45 8.78
C ARG A 305 -18.25 17.68 7.94
N GLU A 306 -18.72 18.29 6.86
CA GLU A 306 -19.79 17.74 6.02
C GLU A 306 -19.37 16.40 5.37
N LYS A 307 -18.15 16.34 4.83
CA LYS A 307 -17.70 15.17 4.05
C LYS A 307 -17.18 14.03 4.90
N PHE A 308 -16.66 14.27 6.11
CA PHE A 308 -15.98 13.25 6.90
C PHE A 308 -16.45 13.16 8.35
N LEU A 309 -16.53 14.27 9.10
CA LEU A 309 -16.89 14.21 10.53
C LEU A 309 -18.34 13.80 10.74
N GLU A 310 -19.28 14.36 9.98
CA GLU A 310 -20.70 14.01 10.05
C GLU A 310 -20.93 12.55 9.63
N PRO A 311 -20.37 12.05 8.50
CA PRO A 311 -20.40 10.63 8.18
C PRO A 311 -19.81 9.71 9.25
N ALA A 312 -18.71 10.12 9.88
CA ALA A 312 -18.11 9.34 10.96
C ALA A 312 -18.99 9.31 12.22
N ALA A 313 -19.60 10.44 12.58
CA ALA A 313 -20.56 10.52 13.69
C ALA A 313 -21.79 9.63 13.41
N ALA A 314 -22.34 9.69 12.20
CA ALA A 314 -23.43 8.84 11.74
C ALA A 314 -23.10 7.34 11.82
N CYS A 315 -21.91 6.95 11.35
CA CYS A 315 -21.46 5.55 11.47
C CYS A 315 -21.30 5.13 12.93
N TRP A 316 -20.76 6.01 13.78
CA TRP A 316 -20.58 5.73 15.20
C TRP A 316 -21.92 5.53 15.92
N GLU A 317 -22.90 6.42 15.68
CA GLU A 317 -24.25 6.29 16.23
C GLU A 317 -24.91 4.98 15.81
N ALA A 318 -24.77 4.60 14.53
CA ALA A 318 -25.32 3.36 14.04
C ALA A 318 -24.62 2.13 14.66
N VAL A 319 -23.29 2.10 14.77
CA VAL A 319 -22.55 1.04 15.48
C VAL A 319 -22.98 0.95 16.95
N ALA A 320 -23.11 2.08 17.65
CA ALA A 320 -23.57 2.12 19.03
C ALA A 320 -24.99 1.54 19.18
N CYS A 321 -25.89 1.83 18.23
CA CYS A 321 -27.22 1.25 18.17
C CYS A 321 -27.16 -0.28 17.95
N PHE A 322 -26.38 -0.77 16.98
CA PHE A 322 -26.23 -2.21 16.75
C PHE A 322 -25.67 -2.96 17.96
N THR A 323 -24.63 -2.40 18.60
CA THR A 323 -23.99 -3.05 19.76
C THR A 323 -24.89 -3.07 20.99
N SER A 324 -25.68 -2.02 21.25
CA SER A 324 -26.62 -2.01 22.37
C SER A 324 -27.75 -3.03 22.18
N HIS A 325 -28.25 -3.19 20.95
CA HIS A 325 -29.25 -4.21 20.64
C HIS A 325 -28.69 -5.64 20.69
N PHE A 326 -27.45 -5.86 20.25
CA PHE A 326 -26.78 -7.16 20.34
C PHE A 326 -26.55 -7.59 21.79
N SER A 327 -26.09 -6.68 22.66
CA SER A 327 -25.93 -6.97 24.10
C SER A 327 -27.26 -7.36 24.76
N ILE A 328 -28.37 -6.73 24.39
CA ILE A 328 -29.70 -7.07 24.91
C ILE A 328 -30.15 -8.46 24.43
N THR A 329 -29.88 -8.82 23.16
CA THR A 329 -30.29 -10.13 22.62
C THR A 329 -29.49 -11.29 23.24
N VAL A 330 -28.19 -11.10 23.46
CA VAL A 330 -27.30 -12.11 24.06
C VAL A 330 -27.62 -12.34 25.54
N GLU A 331 -28.01 -11.31 26.30
CA GLU A 331 -28.47 -11.49 27.69
C GLU A 331 -29.81 -12.22 27.79
N THR A 332 -30.72 -12.04 26.82
CA THR A 332 -32.01 -12.75 26.81
C THR A 332 -31.90 -14.24 26.45
N GLU A 333 -30.96 -14.65 25.59
CA GLU A 333 -30.78 -16.08 25.26
C GLU A 333 -30.17 -16.90 26.42
N ALA A 334 -29.39 -16.29 27.30
CA ALA A 334 -28.88 -16.96 28.50
C ALA A 334 -29.98 -17.27 29.54
N ASN A 335 -31.17 -16.67 29.42
CA ASN A 335 -32.26 -16.78 30.40
C ASN A 335 -33.63 -17.19 29.83
N ALA A 336 -33.75 -17.50 28.53
CA ALA A 336 -35.06 -17.79 27.93
C ALA A 336 -35.11 -19.14 27.18
N THR A 337 -35.55 -20.18 27.88
CA THR A 337 -36.31 -21.26 27.22
C THR A 337 -37.67 -20.71 26.80
N SER A 338 -37.92 -20.69 25.49
CA SER A 338 -39.15 -20.29 24.80
C SER A 338 -39.41 -18.78 24.69
N MET A 339 -39.40 -18.25 23.47
CA MET A 339 -40.63 -17.92 22.71
C MET A 339 -40.25 -17.38 21.33
N SER A 340 -41.17 -17.58 20.40
CA SER A 340 -41.20 -17.14 19.00
C SER A 340 -40.45 -15.84 18.70
N LEU A 341 -39.54 -15.90 17.73
CA LEU A 341 -39.10 -14.75 16.94
C LEU A 341 -40.33 -14.13 16.24
N THR A 342 -40.99 -13.20 16.92
CA THR A 342 -41.87 -12.23 16.29
C THR A 342 -41.01 -11.13 15.66
N GLU A 343 -41.18 -10.97 14.35
CA GLU A 343 -40.53 -10.08 13.38
C GLU A 343 -40.52 -8.56 13.68
N GLU A 344 -40.80 -8.08 14.90
CA GLU A 344 -41.06 -6.65 15.16
C GLU A 344 -40.23 -6.01 16.29
N VAL A 345 -39.07 -6.56 16.68
CA VAL A 345 -38.20 -5.89 17.66
C VAL A 345 -37.16 -5.03 16.97
N GLY A 346 -37.53 -3.78 16.64
CA GLY A 346 -36.66 -2.59 16.69
C GLY A 346 -35.43 -2.48 15.76
N PHE A 347 -35.01 -3.53 15.05
CA PHE A 347 -33.85 -3.48 14.16
C PHE A 347 -34.01 -2.46 13.01
N GLY A 348 -35.25 -2.12 12.64
CA GLY A 348 -35.54 -1.08 11.65
C GLY A 348 -35.21 0.36 12.09
N ALA A 349 -35.00 0.60 13.39
CA ALA A 349 -34.65 1.92 13.91
C ALA A 349 -33.13 2.19 13.88
N CYS A 350 -32.30 1.15 14.00
CA CYS A 350 -30.85 1.22 13.81
C CYS A 350 -30.51 1.13 12.31
N SER A 351 -30.95 2.10 11.51
CA SER A 351 -30.51 2.20 10.12
C SER A 351 -29.31 3.13 10.03
N TRP A 352 -28.37 2.84 9.12
CA TRP A 352 -27.43 3.87 8.69
C TRP A 352 -28.27 5.05 8.19
N PRO A 353 -27.98 6.29 8.59
CA PRO A 353 -28.82 7.42 8.22
C PRO A 353 -28.95 7.47 6.70
N ALA A 354 -30.15 7.20 6.22
CA ALA A 354 -30.56 7.39 4.84
C ALA A 354 -31.02 8.85 4.60
N THR A 355 -30.64 9.76 5.50
CA THR A 355 -31.10 11.14 5.50
C THR A 355 -30.16 12.02 4.67
N GLY A 356 -30.58 12.39 3.47
CA GLY A 356 -29.92 13.37 2.60
C GLY A 356 -29.43 12.83 1.25
N GLU A 357 -28.74 13.68 0.50
CA GLU A 357 -28.13 13.37 -0.81
C GLU A 357 -26.94 12.39 -0.75
N LEU A 358 -26.52 11.95 0.44
CA LEU A 358 -25.40 11.01 0.61
C LEU A 358 -25.92 9.57 0.72
N SER A 359 -25.51 8.71 -0.22
CA SER A 359 -25.74 7.27 -0.12
C SER A 359 -25.05 6.69 1.12
N SER A 360 -25.70 5.73 1.80
CA SER A 360 -25.13 5.05 2.98
C SER A 360 -23.71 4.49 2.73
N ALA A 361 -23.42 4.10 1.49
CA ALA A 361 -22.10 3.63 1.07
C ALA A 361 -21.02 4.72 1.06
N SER A 362 -21.35 5.94 0.62
CA SER A 362 -20.41 7.08 0.66
C SER A 362 -20.11 7.48 2.10
N THR A 363 -21.14 7.44 2.96
CA THR A 363 -21.00 7.70 4.39
C THR A 363 -20.02 6.73 5.03
N ILE A 364 -20.17 5.42 4.77
CA ILE A 364 -19.24 4.38 5.25
C ILE A 364 -17.83 4.60 4.69
N PHE A 365 -17.71 4.84 3.39
CA PHE A 365 -16.42 5.06 2.74
C PHE A 365 -15.65 6.22 3.36
N ASN A 366 -16.29 7.39 3.47
CA ASN A 366 -15.66 8.58 4.05
C ASN A 366 -15.34 8.42 5.53
N ALA A 367 -16.22 7.75 6.30
CA ALA A 367 -15.95 7.41 7.69
C ALA A 367 -14.72 6.49 7.83
N CYS A 368 -14.58 5.49 6.95
CA CYS A 368 -13.41 4.62 6.90
C CYS A 368 -12.11 5.36 6.55
N LEU A 369 -12.15 6.27 5.56
CA LEU A 369 -11.00 7.12 5.22
C LEU A 369 -10.57 7.97 6.41
N LEU A 370 -11.53 8.64 7.06
CA LEU A 370 -11.25 9.45 8.24
C LEU A 370 -10.70 8.59 9.38
N PHE A 371 -11.26 7.40 9.61
CA PHE A 371 -10.77 6.47 10.62
C PHE A 371 -9.31 6.07 10.35
N PHE A 372 -8.98 5.67 9.13
CA PHE A 372 -7.60 5.36 8.76
C PHE A 372 -6.67 6.55 8.96
N ALA A 373 -7.07 7.76 8.56
CA ALA A 373 -6.26 8.95 8.76
C ALA A 373 -6.07 9.27 10.26
N VAL A 374 -7.15 9.35 11.03
CA VAL A 374 -7.12 9.77 12.45
C VAL A 374 -6.50 8.73 13.37
N VAL A 375 -6.58 7.44 13.03
CA VAL A 375 -6.02 6.35 13.85
C VAL A 375 -4.63 5.95 13.38
N LEU A 376 -4.44 5.68 12.09
CA LEU A 376 -3.17 5.14 11.60
C LEU A 376 -2.08 6.22 11.48
N VAL A 377 -2.40 7.50 11.22
CA VAL A 377 -1.38 8.56 11.18
C VAL A 377 -0.71 8.74 12.55
N PRO A 378 -1.44 8.91 13.68
CA PRO A 378 -0.80 9.02 14.98
C PRO A 378 -0.02 7.77 15.37
N ILE A 379 -0.55 6.57 15.08
CA ILE A 379 0.18 5.32 15.33
C ILE A 379 1.48 5.30 14.52
N HIS A 380 1.43 5.61 13.23
CA HIS A 380 2.60 5.68 12.36
C HIS A 380 3.63 6.69 12.91
N MET A 381 3.19 7.89 13.29
CA MET A 381 4.07 8.93 13.86
C MET A 381 4.71 8.48 15.18
N CYS A 382 3.95 7.86 16.08
CA CYS A 382 4.48 7.30 17.33
C CYS A 382 5.54 6.23 17.08
N ILE A 383 5.32 5.34 16.11
CA ILE A 383 6.30 4.31 15.74
C ILE A 383 7.55 4.96 15.13
N VAL A 384 7.39 5.94 14.24
CA VAL A 384 8.52 6.69 13.64
C VAL A 384 9.36 7.39 14.70
N VAL A 385 8.72 8.11 15.63
CA VAL A 385 9.41 8.76 16.76
C VAL A 385 10.09 7.71 17.64
N GLY A 386 9.40 6.60 17.95
CA GLY A 386 9.99 5.49 18.69
C GLY A 386 11.23 4.92 18.01
N MET A 387 11.21 4.73 16.69
CA MET A 387 12.37 4.27 15.94
C MET A 387 13.50 5.30 15.89
N LEU A 388 13.18 6.59 15.80
CA LEU A 388 14.18 7.66 15.89
C LEU A 388 14.87 7.70 17.26
N LEU A 389 14.14 7.40 18.34
CA LEU A 389 14.68 7.43 19.69
C LEU A 389 15.42 6.14 20.07
N PHE A 390 14.93 4.98 19.61
CA PHE A 390 15.38 3.68 20.11
C PHE A 390 16.06 2.78 19.07
N ASN A 391 15.93 3.07 17.76
CA ASN A 391 16.56 2.28 16.71
C ASN A 391 17.76 3.03 16.10
N PRO A 392 19.01 2.67 16.45
CA PRO A 392 20.20 3.36 15.95
C PRO A 392 20.41 3.20 14.44
N ILE A 393 19.84 2.16 13.82
CA ILE A 393 19.85 1.97 12.36
C ILE A 393 18.99 3.06 11.71
N TYR A 394 17.81 3.29 12.26
CA TYR A 394 16.86 4.28 11.75
C TYR A 394 17.33 5.72 12.02
N ALA A 395 17.87 5.99 13.22
CA ALA A 395 18.29 7.32 13.64
C ALA A 395 19.63 7.75 13.04
N CYS A 396 20.63 6.87 13.08
CA CYS A 396 22.03 7.19 12.80
C CYS A 396 22.60 6.43 11.60
N ALA A 397 21.77 5.68 10.87
CA ALA A 397 22.23 4.79 9.80
C ALA A 397 23.34 3.83 10.28
N ALA A 398 23.18 3.27 11.47
CA ALA A 398 24.07 2.24 12.01
C ALA A 398 23.99 0.94 11.19
N ASP A 399 25.09 0.20 11.11
CA ASP A 399 25.13 -1.09 10.41
C ASP A 399 24.65 -2.24 11.30
N ASN A 400 23.86 -3.14 10.73
CA ASN A 400 23.46 -4.41 11.35
C ASN A 400 24.13 -5.57 10.62
N LEU A 401 25.45 -5.67 10.79
CA LEU A 401 26.26 -6.69 10.11
C LEU A 401 25.78 -8.13 10.36
N PRO A 402 25.41 -8.54 11.60
CA PRO A 402 24.96 -9.92 11.83
C PRO A 402 23.70 -10.27 11.04
N LEU A 403 22.70 -9.39 11.02
CA LEU A 403 21.47 -9.63 10.24
C LEU A 403 21.76 -9.62 8.74
N LYS A 404 22.62 -8.71 8.28
CA LYS A 404 23.01 -8.63 6.87
C LYS A 404 23.67 -9.92 6.40
N GLU A 405 24.63 -10.43 7.15
CA GLU A 405 25.33 -11.67 6.83
C GLU A 405 24.38 -12.88 6.85
N GLU A 406 23.46 -12.93 7.81
CA GLU A 406 22.46 -13.99 7.93
C GLU A 406 21.48 -13.99 6.73
N VAL A 407 21.02 -12.80 6.31
CA VAL A 407 20.14 -12.62 5.14
C VAL A 407 20.88 -12.96 3.84
N GLU A 408 22.13 -12.51 3.66
CA GLU A 408 22.93 -12.83 2.47
C GLU A 408 23.29 -14.32 2.40
N ALA A 409 23.60 -14.94 3.55
CA ALA A 409 23.81 -16.39 3.62
C ALA A 409 22.53 -17.13 3.22
N LYS A 410 21.37 -16.64 3.66
CA LYS A 410 20.10 -17.26 3.31
C LYS A 410 19.74 -17.09 1.84
N GLN A 411 20.02 -15.94 1.25
CA GLN A 411 19.84 -15.74 -0.19
C GLN A 411 20.70 -16.72 -0.99
N ARG A 412 21.97 -16.90 -0.65
CA ARG A 412 22.85 -17.87 -1.32
C ARG A 412 22.32 -19.31 -1.25
N GLU A 413 21.65 -19.66 -0.16
CA GLU A 413 21.00 -20.97 -0.01
C GLU A 413 19.79 -21.09 -0.94
N ILE A 414 18.96 -20.05 -1.00
CA ILE A 414 17.80 -19.96 -1.91
C ILE A 414 18.26 -20.05 -3.38
N ASP A 415 19.28 -19.30 -3.76
CA ASP A 415 19.80 -19.29 -5.14
C ASP A 415 20.37 -20.66 -5.53
N ARG A 416 21.17 -21.27 -4.64
CA ARG A 416 21.73 -22.61 -4.87
C ARG A 416 20.62 -23.65 -5.04
N PHE A 417 19.58 -23.55 -4.22
CA PHE A 417 18.42 -24.43 -4.31
C PHE A 417 17.69 -24.25 -5.65
N ALA A 418 17.47 -23.01 -6.07
CA ALA A 418 16.84 -22.70 -7.35
C ALA A 418 17.61 -23.33 -8.52
N THR A 419 18.93 -23.14 -8.56
CA THR A 419 19.80 -23.74 -9.60
C THR A 419 19.77 -25.26 -9.56
N GLN A 420 19.76 -25.88 -8.38
CA GLN A 420 19.66 -27.34 -8.27
C GLN A 420 18.32 -27.86 -8.79
N ASN A 421 17.23 -27.17 -8.51
CA ASN A 421 15.92 -27.55 -9.04
C ASN A 421 15.80 -27.35 -10.53
N GLU A 422 16.36 -26.27 -11.10
CA GLU A 422 16.43 -26.06 -12.54
C GLU A 422 17.18 -27.21 -13.23
N GLN A 423 18.31 -27.63 -12.66
CA GLN A 423 19.10 -28.75 -13.17
C GLN A 423 18.40 -30.11 -13.01
N ALA A 424 17.74 -30.33 -11.87
CA ALA A 424 17.09 -31.61 -11.55
C ALA A 424 15.74 -31.79 -12.27
N SER A 425 15.02 -30.70 -12.51
CA SER A 425 13.69 -30.76 -13.11
C SER A 425 13.74 -31.07 -14.60
N GLY A 426 14.84 -30.75 -15.32
CA GLY A 426 14.97 -31.01 -16.77
C GLY A 426 13.80 -30.47 -17.62
N GLN A 427 12.90 -29.69 -17.02
CA GLN A 427 11.58 -29.33 -17.54
C GLN A 427 11.57 -27.93 -18.15
N HIS A 428 12.65 -27.17 -18.04
CA HIS A 428 12.86 -25.96 -18.85
C HIS A 428 12.85 -26.29 -20.36
N GLU A 429 13.20 -27.53 -20.77
CA GLU A 429 13.09 -27.96 -22.18
C GLU A 429 11.63 -28.21 -22.62
N LEU A 430 10.73 -28.60 -21.71
CA LEU A 430 9.33 -28.96 -22.02
C LEU A 430 8.34 -27.78 -21.99
N LEU A 431 8.75 -26.64 -21.45
CA LEU A 431 8.00 -25.37 -21.47
C LEU A 431 8.63 -24.34 -22.44
N SER A 432 9.73 -24.69 -23.10
CA SER A 432 10.25 -23.95 -24.26
C SER A 432 9.26 -24.04 -25.44
N PRO A 433 9.30 -23.08 -26.38
CA PRO A 433 8.14 -22.66 -27.16
C PRO A 433 7.45 -23.84 -27.84
N LEU A 434 6.13 -23.95 -27.64
CA LEU A 434 5.29 -24.69 -28.58
C LEU A 434 5.62 -24.15 -29.98
N PRO A 435 6.00 -25.00 -30.96
CA PRO A 435 6.29 -24.54 -32.30
C PRO A 435 5.06 -23.82 -32.87
N ASP A 436 5.34 -22.70 -33.54
CA ASP A 436 4.36 -21.75 -34.11
C ASP A 436 3.19 -22.39 -34.87
#